data_AF-A0AAW8KTF9-F1
#
_entry.id   AF-A0AAW8KTF9-F1
#
_cell.length_a   1.000
_cell.length_b   1.000
_cell.length_c   1.000
_cell.angle_alpha   90.00
_cell.angle_beta   90.00
_cell.angle_gamma   90.00
#
_symmetry.space_group_name_H-M   'P 1'
#
loop_
_entity.id
_entity.type
_entity.pdbx_description
1 polymer ?
#
loop_
_entity_poly.entity_id
_entity_poly.type
_entity_poly.pdbx_seq_one_letter_code
_entity_poly.pdbx_strand_id
1 'polypeptide(L)' 'VDTFTDEPFPATGTVAVTNDINDIQVAKGLFNDPRLITLNNDMKIVDAVNSGLCQFGILPIEDNRSGAKSMTYDLLIKNT' A
#
# COMPACT_ATOMS: atom_id res chain seq x y z
N VAL A 1 6.25 -21.73 -4.08
CA VAL A 1 5.12 -22.49 -3.49
C VAL A 1 4.26 -21.47 -2.79
N ASP A 2 3.14 -21.10 -3.41
CA ASP A 2 2.27 -20.06 -2.86
C ASP A 2 1.56 -20.65 -1.65
N THR A 3 2.07 -20.35 -0.46
CA THR A 3 1.47 -20.76 0.80
C THR A 3 0.29 -19.83 1.07
N PHE A 4 -0.89 -20.22 0.60
CA PHE A 4 -2.14 -19.68 1.12
C PHE A 4 -2.22 -20.11 2.58
N THR A 5 -2.00 -19.18 3.50
CA THR A 5 -2.23 -19.42 4.92
C THR A 5 -3.71 -19.24 5.20
N ASP A 6 -4.32 -20.16 5.94
CA ASP A 6 -5.70 -20.01 6.47
C ASP A 6 -5.78 -18.91 7.55
N GLU A 7 -4.68 -18.22 7.82
CA GLU A 7 -4.63 -17.13 8.78
C GLU A 7 -5.39 -15.92 8.23
N PRO A 8 -6.34 -15.37 9.01
CA PRO A 8 -7.10 -14.20 8.58
C PRO A 8 -6.16 -13.01 8.35
N PHE A 9 -6.48 -12.20 7.34
CA PHE A 9 -5.75 -10.96 7.09
C PHE A 9 -5.70 -10.12 8.37
N PRO A 10 -4.53 -9.58 8.76
CA PRO A 10 -4.36 -8.92 10.03
C PRO A 10 -5.28 -7.71 10.16
N ALA A 11 -6.06 -7.69 11.24
CA ALA A 11 -7.01 -6.62 11.51
C ALA A 11 -6.32 -5.28 11.87
N THR A 12 -5.08 -5.31 12.36
CA THR A 12 -4.31 -4.14 12.75
C THR A 12 -2.94 -4.18 12.10
N GLY A 13 -2.41 -3.03 11.68
CA GLY A 13 -1.08 -2.96 11.08
C GLY A 13 -0.58 -1.53 10.90
N THR A 14 0.71 -1.41 10.62
CA THR A 14 1.30 -0.15 10.15
C THR A 14 1.24 -0.12 8.63
N VAL A 15 0.57 0.89 8.08
CA VAL A 15 0.24 1.00 6.66
C VAL A 15 0.81 2.29 6.10
N ALA A 16 1.67 2.20 5.08
CA ALA A 16 2.13 3.34 4.32
C ALA A 16 1.10 3.70 3.23
N VAL A 17 0.72 4.97 3.18
CA VAL A 17 -0.29 5.50 2.26
C VAL A 17 0.22 6.80 1.62
N THR A 18 -0.30 7.14 0.45
CA THR A 18 -0.02 8.46 -0.11
C THR A 18 -0.81 9.53 0.66
N ASN A 19 -0.49 10.80 0.43
CA ASN A 19 -1.25 11.90 1.00
C ASN A 19 -2.64 12.12 0.32
N ASP A 20 -3.18 11.11 -0.37
CA ASP A 20 -4.53 11.13 -0.91
C ASP A 20 -5.55 10.69 0.15
N ILE A 21 -6.67 11.41 0.21
CA ILE A 21 -7.78 11.13 1.13
C ILE A 21 -8.39 9.75 0.82
N ASN A 22 -8.44 9.36 -0.46
CA ASN A 22 -8.97 8.06 -0.87
C ASN A 22 -8.12 6.92 -0.31
N ASP A 23 -6.79 7.02 -0.42
CA ASP A 23 -5.87 6.00 0.09
C ASP A 23 -5.98 5.83 1.61
N ILE A 24 -6.14 6.95 2.33
CA ILE A 24 -6.37 6.95 3.78
C ILE A 24 -7.70 6.27 4.13
N GLN A 25 -8.77 6.52 3.37
CA GLN A 25 -10.06 5.86 3.60
C GLN A 25 -10.00 4.37 3.31
N VAL A 26 -9.30 3.97 2.25
CA VAL A 26 -9.09 2.55 1.92
C VAL A 26 -8.32 1.86 3.04
N ALA A 27 -7.27 2.48 3.59
CA ALA A 27 -6.56 1.93 4.75
C ALA A 27 -7.47 1.72 5.96
N LYS A 28 -8.30 2.71 6.29
CA LYS A 28 -9.24 2.61 7.42
C LYS A 28 -10.40 1.65 7.17
N GLY A 29 -10.71 1.34 5.91
CA GLY A 29 -11.70 0.33 5.55
C GLY A 29 -11.15 -1.10 5.60
N LEU A 30 -9.86 -1.28 5.29
CA LEU A 30 -9.17 -2.58 5.32
C LEU A 30 -8.73 -3.00 6.73
N PHE A 31 -8.36 -2.03 7.56
CA PHE A 31 -7.81 -2.28 8.90
C PHE A 31 -8.68 -1.64 9.98
N ASN A 32 -8.83 -2.33 11.10
CA ASN A 32 -9.48 -1.84 12.30
C ASN A 32 -8.46 -1.03 13.12
N ASP A 33 -8.43 0.30 12.94
CA ASP A 33 -7.46 1.25 13.53
C ASP A 33 -5.99 1.09 13.05
N PRO A 34 -5.70 1.36 11.76
CA PRO A 34 -4.34 1.28 11.24
C PRO A 34 -3.45 2.43 11.71
N ARG A 35 -2.17 2.12 11.95
CA ARG A 35 -1.14 3.15 12.10
C ARG A 35 -0.70 3.64 10.72
N LEU A 36 -1.18 4.81 10.32
CA LEU A 36 -0.93 5.36 9.00
C LEU A 36 0.43 6.09 8.95
N ILE A 37 1.23 5.77 7.94
CA ILE A 37 2.42 6.53 7.56
C ILE A 37 2.11 7.22 6.23
N THR A 38 1.90 8.53 6.28
CA THR A 38 1.59 9.33 5.11
C THR A 38 2.88 9.71 4.38
N LEU A 39 2.95 9.39 3.09
CA LEU A 39 4.11 9.66 2.24
C LEU A 39 3.69 10.44 1.00
N ASN A 40 4.65 11.18 0.42
CA ASN A 40 4.36 12.07 -0.70
C ASN A 40 4.49 11.39 -2.08
N ASN A 41 4.94 10.13 -2.13
CA ASN A 41 5.21 9.44 -3.39
C ASN A 41 5.06 7.93 -3.22
N ASP A 42 4.50 7.28 -4.24
CA ASP A 42 4.26 5.84 -4.33
C ASP A 42 5.58 5.05 -4.20
N MET A 43 6.68 5.57 -4.75
CA MET A 43 8.02 4.96 -4.57
C MET A 43 8.43 4.85 -3.10
N LYS A 44 8.12 5.88 -2.30
CA LYS A 44 8.47 5.87 -0.88
C LYS A 44 7.65 4.88 -0.08
N ILE A 45 6.43 4.57 -0.53
CA ILE A 45 5.59 3.53 0.09
C ILE A 45 6.25 2.17 -0.10
N VAL A 46 6.70 1.87 -1.31
CA VAL A 46 7.44 0.63 -1.60
C VAL A 46 8.74 0.57 -0.79
N ASP A 47 9.52 1.64 -0.75
CA ASP A 47 10.75 1.70 0.06
C ASP A 47 10.48 1.51 1.56
N ALA A 48 9.38 2.06 2.07
CA ALA A 48 9.00 1.92 3.48
C ALA A 48 8.61 0.48 3.83
N VAL A 49 7.94 -0.24 2.92
CA VAL A 49 7.63 -1.67 3.10
C VAL A 49 8.92 -2.48 3.04
N ASN A 50 9.76 -2.25 2.02
CA ASN A 50 11.03 -2.97 1.83
C ASN A 50 12.03 -2.75 2.98
N SER A 51 12.02 -1.56 3.60
CA SER A 51 12.88 -1.23 4.74
C SER A 51 12.36 -1.76 6.07
N GLY A 52 11.17 -2.38 6.10
CA GLY A 52 10.52 -2.87 7.33
C GLY A 52 9.93 -1.77 8.22
N LEU A 53 9.77 -0.55 7.71
CA LEU A 53 9.13 0.56 8.43
C LEU A 53 7.62 0.36 8.58
N CYS A 54 7.00 -0.35 7.65
CA CYS A 54 5.59 -0.70 7.65
C CYS A 54 5.38 -2.12 7.13
N GLN A 55 4.31 -2.77 7.55
CA GLN A 55 3.96 -4.13 7.09
C GLN A 55 3.21 -4.09 5.76
N PHE A 56 2.47 -3.00 5.51
CA PHE A 56 1.61 -2.88 4.34
C PHE A 56 1.81 -1.52 3.67
N GLY A 57 1.65 -1.49 2.36
CA GLY A 57 1.61 -0.27 1.56
C GLY A 57 0.38 -0.27 0.67
N ILE A 58 -0.31 0.88 0.58
CA ILE A 58 -1.42 1.07 -0.36
C ILE A 58 -0.88 1.80 -1.57
N LEU A 59 -0.94 1.15 -2.73
CA LEU A 59 -0.62 1.77 -4.00
C LEU A 59 -1.85 1.81 -4.91
N PRO A 60 -2.24 3.00 -5.41
CA PRO A 60 -3.25 3.09 -6.45
C PRO A 60 -2.67 2.61 -7.78
N ILE A 61 -3.28 1.56 -8.33
CA ILE A 61 -2.88 0.94 -9.62
C ILE A 61 -3.55 1.66 -10.80
N GLU A 62 -4.77 2.12 -10.60
CA GLU A 62 -5.59 2.79 -11.61
C GLU A 62 -6.37 3.94 -10.94
N ASP A 63 -6.36 5.11 -11.55
CA ASP A 63 -7.17 6.26 -11.13
C ASP A 63 -8.01 6.76 -12.31
N ASN A 64 -9.28 7.04 -12.04
CA ASN A 64 -10.23 7.59 -13.00
C ASN A 64 -9.79 8.95 -13.56
N ARG A 65 -8.91 9.70 -12.86
CA ARG A 65 -8.40 11.01 -13.31
C ARG A 65 -7.18 10.97 -14.22
N SER A 66 -6.26 10.04 -14.00
CA SER A 66 -4.97 10.01 -14.71
C SER A 66 -4.73 8.73 -15.50
N GLY A 67 -5.69 7.79 -15.46
CA GLY A 67 -5.57 6.48 -16.09
C GLY A 67 -4.69 5.53 -15.27
N ALA A 68 -4.23 4.46 -15.92
CA ALA A 68 -3.28 3.53 -15.34
C ALA A 68 -1.99 4.27 -14.94
N LYS A 69 -1.65 4.24 -13.65
CA LYS A 69 -0.39 4.82 -13.18
C LYS A 69 0.75 3.89 -13.58
N SER A 70 1.30 4.10 -14.78
CA SER A 70 2.48 3.35 -15.28
C SER A 70 3.60 3.26 -14.24
N MET A 71 3.78 4.31 -13.44
CA MET A 71 4.76 4.34 -12.34
C MET A 71 4.52 3.26 -11.27
N THR A 72 3.27 2.99 -10.91
CA THR A 72 2.90 1.92 -9.96
C THR A 72 3.22 0.54 -10.55
N TYR A 73 2.92 0.35 -11.84
CA TYR A 73 3.26 -0.88 -12.56
C TYR A 73 4.78 -1.08 -12.67
N ASP A 74 5.52 -0.03 -13.00
CA ASP A 74 6.98 -0.07 -13.07
C ASP A 74 7.58 -0.41 -11.70
N LEU A 75 6.98 0.08 -10.60
CA LEU A 75 7.42 -0.25 -9.24
C LEU A 75 7.17 -1.70 -8.86
N LEU A 76 6.03 -2.27 -9.28
CA LEU A 76 5.72 -3.69 -9.06
C LEU A 76 6.67 -4.59 -9.87
N ILE A 77 6.83 -4.30 -11.17
CA ILE A 77 7.66 -5.11 -12.08
C ILE A 77 9.14 -5.06 -11.68
N LYS A 78 9.64 -3.92 -11.19
CA LYS A 78 11.05 -3.74 -10.84
C LYS A 78 11.44 -4.36 -9.48
N ASN A 79 10.46 -4.74 -8.65
CA ASN A 79 10.67 -5.35 -7.34
C ASN A 79 10.16 -6.80 -7.24
N THR A 80 9.82 -7.43 -8.38
CA THR A 80 9.53 -8.87 -8.47
C THR A 80 10.79 -9.63 -8.85
#